data_AF-A0A0Q6B587-F1
#
_entry.id   AF-A0A0Q6B587-F1
#
_cell.length_a   1.000
_cell.length_b   1.000
_cell.length_c   1.000
_cell.angle_alpha   90.00
_cell.angle_beta   90.00
_cell.angle_gamma   90.00
#
_symmetry.space_group_name_H-M   'P 1'
#
loop_
_entity.id
_entity.type
_entity.pdbx_description
1 polymer ?
#
loop_
_entity_poly.entity_id
_entity_poly.type
_entity_poly.pdbx_seq_one_letter_code
_entity_poly.pdbx_strand_id
1 'polypeptide(L)'
;MTSTLAVGALVAATGCTSDPAVTAPTAASTGSPSATATAATPADAQQASAEQAIVVRYLDAIADDDTAAAWALLSPEAQQFYGTEQTFASSSPSDGTVTPDEAAVLADAELASAEGPEGAFTLVSATTDDLADAWVVRETSDGLRVDDAGVPPTGDSLYEWDNPAAGAEDQTAGGAAYDTTAPASISFASPQSQDQTEPSVVGYPDTLWVFLDGQQLPSIEAVSAGSGKRFTTEVGASSGAGRGLTVVWQTGADSLGWRSSTVLL
;
A
#
# COMPACT_ATOMS: atom_id res chain seq x y z
N MET A 1 -15.00 -19.76 71.32
CA MET A 1 -15.82 -19.33 70.18
C MET A 1 -15.95 -20.51 69.25
N THR A 2 -17.19 -20.86 68.95
CA THR A 2 -17.75 -21.88 68.03
C THR A 2 -17.05 -21.97 66.66
N SER A 3 -17.10 -23.01 65.83
CA SER A 3 -17.43 -24.46 65.88
C SER A 3 -17.41 -24.97 64.42
N THR A 4 -16.84 -26.16 64.15
CA THR A 4 -17.21 -27.19 63.11
C THR A 4 -17.17 -26.84 61.59
N LEU A 5 -16.96 -27.75 60.62
CA LEU A 5 -16.85 -29.22 60.54
C LEU A 5 -16.16 -29.66 59.22
N ALA A 6 -15.76 -30.94 59.20
CA ALA A 6 -14.91 -31.65 58.24
C ALA A 6 -15.67 -32.45 57.16
N VAL A 7 -14.88 -33.20 56.34
CA VAL A 7 -15.08 -34.54 55.71
C VAL A 7 -14.60 -34.48 54.24
N GLY A 8 -13.80 -35.37 53.65
CA GLY A 8 -13.14 -36.63 54.05
C GLY A 8 -12.78 -37.45 52.78
N ALA A 9 -11.59 -38.08 52.76
CA ALA A 9 -11.19 -39.44 52.28
C ALA A 9 -11.74 -40.01 50.93
N LEU A 10 -11.10 -40.88 50.12
CA LEU A 10 -9.91 -41.75 50.21
C LEU A 10 -9.56 -42.34 48.79
N VAL A 11 -8.26 -42.42 48.47
CA VAL A 11 -7.43 -43.50 47.86
C VAL A 11 -8.04 -44.61 46.97
N ALA A 12 -7.40 -44.91 45.83
CA ALA A 12 -7.02 -46.27 45.40
C ALA A 12 -5.82 -46.26 44.42
N ALA A 13 -4.94 -47.25 44.56
CA ALA A 13 -3.56 -47.30 44.06
C ALA A 13 -3.34 -48.30 42.90
N THR A 14 -2.11 -48.24 42.40
CA THR A 14 -1.39 -48.93 41.30
C THR A 14 -1.32 -50.47 41.35
N GLY A 15 -0.97 -51.11 40.21
CA GLY A 15 -0.44 -52.48 40.19
C GLY A 15 -0.08 -53.03 38.79
N CYS A 16 1.16 -53.50 38.62
CA CYS A 16 1.80 -54.00 37.40
C CYS A 16 1.82 -55.54 37.28
N THR A 17 1.83 -56.03 36.03
CA THR A 17 2.45 -57.26 35.44
C THR A 17 2.20 -58.66 36.02
N SER A 18 1.80 -59.61 35.16
CA SER A 18 2.52 -60.89 34.86
C SER A 18 1.78 -61.73 33.80
N ASP A 19 2.53 -62.22 32.80
CA ASP A 19 2.20 -63.29 31.83
C ASP A 19 2.76 -64.64 32.38
N PRO A 20 2.25 -65.84 32.01
CA PRO A 20 2.81 -66.53 30.83
C PRO A 20 1.86 -67.49 30.04
N ALA A 21 2.04 -67.47 28.71
CA ALA A 21 2.23 -68.56 27.74
C ALA A 21 1.11 -69.61 27.44
N VAL A 22 0.78 -69.80 26.14
CA VAL A 22 1.19 -70.95 25.27
C VAL A 22 0.37 -71.03 23.95
N THR A 23 1.12 -71.11 22.82
CA THR A 23 0.84 -71.56 21.41
C THR A 23 0.13 -70.67 20.36
N ALA A 24 0.82 -70.51 19.23
CA ALA A 24 0.33 -70.04 17.91
C ALA A 24 -0.36 -71.19 17.11
N PRO A 25 -1.12 -70.91 16.02
CA PRO A 25 -0.46 -70.63 14.74
C PRO A 25 -1.08 -69.53 13.86
N THR A 26 -0.23 -69.08 12.94
CA THR A 26 -0.33 -68.21 11.76
C THR A 26 -1.64 -68.24 10.95
N ALA A 27 -2.15 -67.04 10.60
CA ALA A 27 -2.68 -66.76 9.26
C ALA A 27 -2.65 -65.24 8.98
N ALA A 28 -1.94 -64.87 7.93
CA ALA A 28 -1.90 -63.50 7.39
C ALA A 28 -3.19 -63.17 6.64
N SER A 29 -3.69 -61.94 6.77
CA SER A 29 -4.42 -61.24 5.71
C SER A 29 -4.37 -59.73 5.94
N THR A 30 -3.70 -59.09 4.99
CA THR A 30 -3.58 -57.66 4.74
C THR A 30 -4.93 -57.00 4.51
N GLY A 31 -5.19 -55.91 5.24
CA GLY A 31 -6.33 -55.02 5.02
C GLY A 31 -6.16 -53.75 5.85
N SER A 32 -5.21 -52.90 5.46
CA SER A 32 -5.07 -51.57 6.06
C SER A 32 -6.24 -50.70 5.56
N PRO A 33 -6.97 -49.99 6.43
CA PRO A 33 -7.99 -49.05 5.97
C PRO A 33 -7.32 -47.95 5.16
N SER A 34 -7.81 -47.73 3.93
CA SER A 34 -7.44 -46.55 3.15
C SER A 34 -7.88 -45.32 3.93
N ALA A 35 -6.91 -44.55 4.42
CA ALA A 35 -7.12 -43.18 4.81
C ALA A 35 -7.61 -42.43 3.56
N THR A 36 -8.81 -41.88 3.62
CA THR A 36 -9.32 -40.95 2.62
C THR A 36 -8.33 -39.79 2.56
N ALA A 37 -7.58 -39.68 1.48
CA ALA A 37 -6.80 -38.49 1.20
C ALA A 37 -7.81 -37.35 1.01
N THR A 38 -7.94 -36.49 2.02
CA THR A 38 -8.53 -35.17 1.84
C THR A 38 -7.66 -34.51 0.77
N ALA A 39 -8.23 -34.36 -0.42
CA ALA A 39 -7.61 -33.54 -1.45
C ALA A 39 -7.33 -32.18 -0.81
N ALA A 40 -6.05 -31.80 -0.76
CA ALA A 40 -5.71 -30.43 -0.45
C ALA A 40 -6.44 -29.57 -1.48
N THR A 41 -7.37 -28.73 -1.00
CA THR A 41 -7.86 -27.60 -1.78
C THR A 41 -6.61 -26.90 -2.33
N PRO A 42 -6.52 -26.65 -3.65
CA PRO A 42 -5.48 -25.76 -4.17
C PRO A 42 -5.45 -24.52 -3.28
N ALA A 43 -4.27 -24.06 -2.87
CA ALA A 43 -4.16 -22.79 -2.18
C ALA A 43 -4.97 -21.77 -2.97
N ASP A 44 -6.02 -21.21 -2.35
CA ASP A 44 -6.84 -20.19 -2.97
C ASP A 44 -5.87 -19.17 -3.57
N ALA A 45 -5.95 -18.98 -4.89
CA ALA A 45 -5.39 -17.76 -5.48
C ALA A 45 -6.03 -16.64 -4.68
N GLN A 46 -5.22 -15.94 -3.87
CA GLN A 46 -5.72 -14.96 -2.93
C GLN A 46 -6.56 -13.98 -3.74
N GLN A 47 -7.87 -14.02 -3.53
CA GLN A 47 -8.79 -13.24 -4.34
C GLN A 47 -8.40 -11.77 -4.15
N ALA A 48 -8.16 -11.06 -5.26
CA ALA A 48 -7.80 -9.65 -5.23
C ALA A 48 -8.80 -8.88 -4.34
N SER A 49 -8.28 -8.02 -3.46
CA SER A 49 -9.13 -7.22 -2.59
C SER A 49 -9.99 -6.24 -3.42
N ALA A 50 -11.02 -5.65 -2.82
CA ALA A 50 -11.87 -4.69 -3.54
C ALA A 50 -11.07 -3.44 -3.95
N GLU A 51 -10.09 -3.07 -3.13
CA GLU A 51 -9.14 -1.98 -3.34
C GLU A 51 -8.20 -2.28 -4.51
N GLN A 52 -7.64 -3.50 -4.58
CA GLN A 52 -6.84 -3.92 -5.73
C GLN A 52 -7.68 -3.94 -7.00
N ALA A 53 -8.91 -4.45 -6.93
CA ALA A 53 -9.80 -4.52 -8.08
C ALA A 53 -10.23 -3.14 -8.61
N ILE A 54 -10.34 -2.10 -7.78
CA ILE A 54 -10.60 -0.75 -8.29
C ILE A 54 -9.38 -0.15 -8.97
N VAL A 55 -8.18 -0.39 -8.44
CA VAL A 55 -6.94 0.08 -9.05
C VAL A 55 -6.70 -0.58 -10.40
N VAL A 56 -6.88 -1.90 -10.51
CA VAL A 56 -6.80 -2.59 -11.82
C VAL A 56 -7.78 -1.98 -12.82
N ARG A 57 -9.05 -1.74 -12.44
CA ARG A 57 -10.02 -1.10 -13.35
C ARG A 57 -9.64 0.32 -13.74
N TYR A 58 -9.00 1.06 -12.84
CA TYR A 58 -8.52 2.41 -13.10
C TYR A 58 -7.36 2.39 -14.10
N LEU A 59 -6.39 1.48 -13.90
CA LEU A 59 -5.26 1.27 -14.82
C LEU A 59 -5.70 0.75 -16.18
N ASP A 60 -6.62 -0.22 -16.22
CA ASP A 60 -7.21 -0.72 -17.47
C ASP A 60 -7.88 0.42 -18.26
N ALA A 61 -8.62 1.31 -17.57
CA ALA A 61 -9.24 2.46 -18.22
C ALA A 61 -8.22 3.46 -18.78
N ILE A 62 -7.09 3.68 -18.08
CA ILE A 62 -6.00 4.52 -18.58
C ILE A 62 -5.30 3.85 -19.77
N ALA A 63 -5.00 2.56 -19.67
CA ALA A 63 -4.35 1.78 -20.73
C ALA A 63 -5.20 1.72 -22.02
N ASP A 64 -6.52 1.69 -21.89
CA ASP A 64 -7.48 1.71 -23.01
C ASP A 64 -7.79 3.13 -23.53
N ASP A 65 -7.15 4.18 -23.02
CA ASP A 65 -7.47 5.60 -23.28
C ASP A 65 -8.95 5.96 -22.98
N ASP A 66 -9.63 5.22 -22.10
CA ASP A 66 -11.00 5.49 -21.66
C ASP A 66 -11.01 6.50 -20.50
N THR A 67 -10.76 7.76 -20.84
CA THR A 67 -10.74 8.88 -19.88
C THR A 67 -12.02 8.96 -19.06
N ALA A 68 -13.19 8.69 -19.66
CA ALA A 68 -14.47 8.80 -18.96
C ALA A 68 -14.60 7.74 -17.86
N ALA A 69 -14.14 6.51 -18.14
CA ALA A 69 -14.10 5.44 -17.15
C ALA A 69 -13.07 5.73 -16.04
N ALA A 70 -11.86 6.18 -16.40
CA ALA A 70 -10.83 6.54 -15.42
C ALA A 70 -11.30 7.68 -14.51
N TRP A 71 -11.85 8.76 -15.10
CA TRP A 71 -12.40 9.90 -14.37
C TRP A 71 -13.49 9.51 -13.36
N ALA A 72 -14.38 8.59 -13.74
CA ALA A 72 -15.47 8.15 -12.87
C ALA A 72 -14.99 7.35 -11.63
N LEU A 73 -13.77 6.81 -11.68
CA LEU A 73 -13.15 6.06 -10.58
C LEU A 73 -12.36 6.94 -9.61
N LEU A 74 -12.06 8.19 -10.01
CA LEU A 74 -11.45 9.18 -9.15
C LEU A 74 -12.38 9.61 -8.02
N SER A 75 -11.80 9.98 -6.88
CA SER A 75 -12.54 10.57 -5.78
C SER A 75 -13.09 11.95 -6.12
N PRO A 76 -14.12 12.44 -5.40
CA PRO A 76 -14.63 13.80 -5.58
C PRO A 76 -13.55 14.88 -5.43
N GLU A 77 -12.59 14.68 -4.53
CA GLU A 77 -11.48 15.60 -4.27
C GLU A 77 -10.46 15.61 -5.42
N ALA A 78 -10.14 14.44 -5.98
CA ALA A 78 -9.30 14.33 -7.18
C ALA A 78 -10.01 14.94 -8.42
N GLN A 79 -11.31 14.70 -8.59
CA GLN A 79 -12.10 15.35 -9.63
C GLN A 79 -12.15 16.87 -9.45
N GLN A 80 -12.29 17.35 -8.21
CA GLN A 80 -12.29 18.78 -7.91
C GLN A 80 -10.94 19.43 -8.25
N PHE A 81 -9.84 18.72 -8.04
CA PHE A 81 -8.49 19.18 -8.38
C PHE A 81 -8.35 19.49 -9.88
N TYR A 82 -8.78 18.58 -10.75
CA TYR A 82 -8.78 18.83 -12.21
C TYR A 82 -9.90 19.79 -12.63
N GLY A 83 -10.97 19.87 -11.85
CA GLY A 83 -12.16 20.68 -12.08
C GLY A 83 -13.09 20.13 -13.16
N THR A 84 -12.56 19.53 -14.23
CA THR A 84 -13.35 18.88 -15.30
C THR A 84 -12.66 17.65 -15.85
N GLU A 85 -13.44 16.71 -16.36
CA GLU A 85 -12.95 15.54 -17.11
C GLU A 85 -12.08 15.95 -18.29
N GLN A 86 -12.42 17.05 -18.97
CA GLN A 86 -11.62 17.55 -20.09
C GLN A 86 -10.22 18.01 -19.65
N THR A 87 -10.11 18.66 -18.48
CA THR A 87 -8.82 19.07 -17.93
C THR A 87 -7.99 17.84 -17.58
N PHE A 88 -8.59 16.84 -16.93
CA PHE A 88 -7.95 15.56 -16.62
C PHE A 88 -7.42 14.90 -17.89
N ALA A 89 -8.27 14.72 -18.91
CA ALA A 89 -7.89 14.16 -20.21
C ALA A 89 -6.66 14.85 -20.84
N SER A 90 -6.58 16.16 -20.69
CA SER A 90 -5.52 16.96 -21.28
C SER A 90 -4.23 17.04 -20.45
N SER A 91 -4.33 16.79 -19.14
CA SER A 91 -3.22 16.98 -18.19
C SER A 91 -2.56 15.65 -17.81
N SER A 92 -3.37 14.59 -17.62
CA SER A 92 -2.91 13.27 -17.16
C SER A 92 -1.72 12.70 -17.93
N PRO A 93 -1.58 12.90 -19.26
CA PRO A 93 -0.40 12.39 -19.98
C PRO A 93 0.92 13.08 -19.62
N SER A 94 0.89 14.15 -18.84
CA SER A 94 2.04 15.03 -18.59
C SER A 94 2.13 15.57 -17.17
N ASP A 95 1.14 15.28 -16.33
CA ASP A 95 1.07 15.77 -14.96
C ASP A 95 1.64 14.78 -13.95
N GLY A 96 2.39 13.76 -14.39
CA GLY A 96 3.07 12.81 -13.53
C GLY A 96 2.23 11.64 -13.04
N THR A 97 0.95 11.57 -13.43
CA THR A 97 0.18 10.32 -13.32
C THR A 97 0.66 9.29 -14.36
N VAL A 98 0.30 8.01 -14.16
CA VAL A 98 0.68 6.93 -15.08
C VAL A 98 0.23 7.20 -16.52
N THR A 99 1.13 6.96 -17.46
CA THR A 99 0.80 6.94 -18.89
C THR A 99 0.05 5.66 -19.27
N PRO A 100 -0.65 5.61 -20.43
CA PRO A 100 -1.31 4.38 -20.90
C PRO A 100 -0.39 3.16 -21.00
N ASP A 101 0.85 3.36 -21.47
CA ASP A 101 1.83 2.26 -21.60
C ASP A 101 2.26 1.74 -20.22
N GLU A 102 2.47 2.63 -19.24
CA GLU A 102 2.81 2.25 -17.87
C GLU A 102 1.64 1.59 -17.16
N ALA A 103 0.43 2.11 -17.34
CA ALA A 103 -0.79 1.55 -16.77
C ALA A 103 -1.01 0.10 -17.22
N ALA A 104 -0.78 -0.21 -18.49
CA ALA A 104 -0.86 -1.57 -19.00
C ALA A 104 0.14 -2.53 -18.32
N VAL A 105 1.37 -2.06 -18.08
CA VAL A 105 2.40 -2.86 -17.39
C VAL A 105 2.07 -3.04 -15.91
N LEU A 106 1.65 -1.96 -15.24
CA LEU A 106 1.37 -1.95 -13.80
C LEU A 106 0.08 -2.70 -13.46
N ALA A 107 -0.92 -2.74 -14.35
CA ALA A 107 -2.14 -3.53 -14.18
C ALA A 107 -1.87 -5.05 -14.12
N ASP A 108 -0.84 -5.50 -14.84
CA ASP A 108 -0.40 -6.90 -14.88
C ASP A 108 0.63 -7.24 -13.79
N ALA A 109 1.14 -6.24 -13.05
CA ALA A 109 2.13 -6.42 -12.00
C ALA A 109 1.53 -7.04 -10.72
N GLU A 110 2.40 -7.53 -9.83
CA GLU A 110 1.96 -7.98 -8.50
C GLU A 110 1.58 -6.76 -7.65
N LEU A 111 0.31 -6.70 -7.23
CA LEU A 111 -0.21 -5.63 -6.38
C LEU A 111 -0.04 -5.97 -4.90
N ALA A 112 0.57 -5.05 -4.16
CA ALA A 112 0.60 -5.06 -2.71
C ALA A 112 -0.43 -4.07 -2.14
N SER A 113 -0.93 -4.33 -0.93
CA SER A 113 -1.86 -3.43 -0.26
C SER A 113 -1.51 -3.26 1.20
N ALA A 114 -1.57 -2.03 1.68
CA ALA A 114 -1.36 -1.69 3.08
C ALA A 114 -2.41 -0.69 3.56
N GLU A 115 -2.88 -0.91 4.79
CA GLU A 115 -3.78 0.03 5.45
C GLU A 115 -3.02 1.31 5.82
N GLY A 116 -3.63 2.45 5.53
CA GLY A 116 -3.17 3.76 5.95
C GLY A 116 -3.38 4.01 7.46
N PRO A 117 -2.92 5.16 7.98
CA PRO A 117 -3.13 5.54 9.37
C PRO A 117 -4.61 5.47 9.77
N GLU A 118 -4.87 4.81 10.89
CA GLU A 118 -6.21 4.73 11.51
C GLU A 118 -7.31 4.19 10.57
N GLY A 119 -6.93 3.45 9.52
CA GLY A 119 -7.86 2.94 8.51
C GLY A 119 -8.43 4.01 7.57
N ALA A 120 -7.78 5.17 7.46
CA ALA A 120 -8.28 6.29 6.64
C ALA A 120 -8.30 5.99 5.12
N PHE A 121 -7.39 5.13 4.66
CA PHE A 121 -7.29 4.68 3.28
C PHE A 121 -6.61 3.31 3.22
N THR A 122 -6.58 2.69 2.04
CA THR A 122 -5.70 1.58 1.69
C THR A 122 -4.79 2.05 0.57
N LEU A 123 -3.47 1.92 0.73
CA LEU A 123 -2.52 2.12 -0.35
C LEU A 123 -2.44 0.83 -1.15
N VAL A 124 -2.60 0.92 -2.46
CA VAL A 124 -2.33 -0.19 -3.38
C VAL A 124 -1.11 0.18 -4.20
N SER A 125 -0.06 -0.63 -4.16
CA SER A 125 1.19 -0.35 -4.86
C SER A 125 1.50 -1.43 -5.89
N ALA A 126 2.07 -1.02 -7.02
CA ALA A 126 2.60 -1.89 -8.06
C ALA A 126 4.09 -1.57 -8.24
N THR A 127 4.92 -2.59 -8.36
CA THR A 127 6.36 -2.42 -8.60
C THR A 127 6.87 -3.51 -9.53
N THR A 128 7.71 -3.11 -10.48
CA THR A 128 8.43 -3.95 -11.43
C THR A 128 9.92 -3.61 -11.35
N ASP A 129 10.74 -4.16 -12.25
CA ASP A 129 12.18 -3.86 -12.27
C ASP A 129 12.48 -2.39 -12.63
N ASP A 130 11.60 -1.75 -13.42
CA ASP A 130 11.79 -0.43 -14.01
C ASP A 130 10.63 0.55 -13.79
N LEU A 131 9.52 0.09 -13.18
CA LEU A 131 8.36 0.89 -12.82
C LEU A 131 7.94 0.73 -11.36
N ALA A 132 7.59 1.82 -10.69
CA ALA A 132 6.90 1.79 -9.40
C ALA A 132 5.85 2.88 -9.30
N ASP A 133 4.68 2.53 -8.79
CA ASP A 133 3.63 3.50 -8.46
C ASP A 133 2.69 2.97 -7.36
N ALA A 134 1.92 3.87 -6.74
CA ALA A 134 0.93 3.53 -5.74
C ALA A 134 -0.27 4.49 -5.72
N TRP A 135 -1.45 3.90 -5.56
CA TRP A 135 -2.73 4.59 -5.55
C TRP A 135 -3.35 4.55 -4.16
N VAL A 136 -3.78 5.71 -3.68
CA VAL A 136 -4.53 5.81 -2.44
C VAL A 136 -5.99 5.50 -2.72
N VAL A 137 -6.52 4.50 -2.04
CA VAL A 137 -7.88 4.00 -2.24
C VAL A 137 -8.69 4.17 -0.95
N ARG A 138 -9.86 4.79 -1.03
CA ARG A 138 -10.72 4.98 0.16
C ARG A 138 -12.20 4.90 -0.16
N GLU A 139 -12.98 4.64 0.89
CA GLU A 139 -14.43 4.66 0.81
C GLU A 139 -14.96 6.10 0.77
N THR A 140 -15.88 6.38 -0.14
CA THR A 140 -16.58 7.67 -0.27
C THR A 140 -18.09 7.46 -0.22
N SER A 141 -18.89 8.53 -0.26
CA SER A 141 -20.35 8.42 -0.37
C SER A 141 -20.81 7.67 -1.63
N ASP A 142 -19.99 7.66 -2.68
CA ASP A 142 -20.29 7.00 -3.96
C ASP A 142 -19.61 5.63 -4.08
N GLY A 143 -19.07 5.12 -2.98
CA GLY A 143 -18.31 3.88 -2.88
C GLY A 143 -16.80 4.10 -2.87
N LEU A 144 -16.07 3.00 -2.96
CA LEU A 144 -14.62 2.93 -3.12
C LEU A 144 -14.15 3.81 -4.30
N ARG A 145 -13.16 4.68 -4.09
CA ARG A 145 -12.57 5.60 -5.10
C ARG A 145 -11.07 5.74 -4.94
N VAL A 146 -10.44 6.20 -6.02
CA VAL A 146 -9.00 6.47 -6.09
C VAL A 146 -8.72 7.95 -5.87
N ASP A 147 -7.89 8.27 -4.87
CA ASP A 147 -7.24 9.57 -4.73
C ASP A 147 -5.98 9.55 -5.61
N ASP A 148 -6.14 9.93 -6.87
CA ASP A 148 -5.04 10.09 -7.81
C ASP A 148 -5.17 11.45 -8.52
N ALA A 149 -4.27 12.35 -8.16
CA ALA A 149 -4.23 13.69 -8.68
C ALA A 149 -2.75 14.02 -8.90
N GLY A 150 -2.38 14.34 -10.15
CA GLY A 150 -1.02 14.69 -10.52
C GLY A 150 -0.62 16.12 -10.15
N VAL A 151 0.39 16.68 -10.83
CA VAL A 151 0.84 18.07 -10.64
C VAL A 151 -0.29 19.01 -11.01
N PRO A 152 -0.55 20.06 -10.20
CA PRO A 152 -1.44 21.14 -10.63
C PRO A 152 -1.07 21.63 -12.04
N PRO A 153 -2.03 21.71 -12.99
CA PRO A 153 -1.74 22.23 -14.32
C PRO A 153 -1.34 23.72 -14.32
N THR A 154 -1.40 24.38 -13.15
CA THR A 154 -1.12 25.80 -12.94
C THR A 154 -0.04 26.00 -11.88
N GLY A 155 1.23 26.05 -12.29
CA GLY A 155 2.35 26.49 -11.44
C GLY A 155 3.42 25.42 -11.17
N ASP A 156 4.50 25.84 -10.50
CA ASP A 156 5.55 24.92 -10.05
C ASP A 156 5.01 24.04 -8.93
N SER A 157 5.35 22.74 -8.96
CA SER A 157 4.93 21.84 -7.89
C SER A 157 5.48 22.29 -6.54
N LEU A 158 4.68 22.04 -5.51
CA LEU A 158 5.05 22.37 -4.14
C LEU A 158 5.94 21.32 -3.49
N TYR A 159 6.27 20.23 -4.18
CA TYR A 159 7.18 19.22 -3.66
C TYR A 159 8.14 18.67 -4.72
N GLU A 160 9.28 18.16 -4.25
CA GLU A 160 10.35 17.60 -5.10
C GLU A 160 11.11 16.52 -4.33
N TRP A 161 11.47 15.44 -5.00
CA TRP A 161 12.34 14.42 -4.45
C TRP A 161 13.82 14.84 -4.60
N ASP A 162 14.53 14.88 -3.47
CA ASP A 162 15.95 15.25 -3.40
C ASP A 162 16.88 14.02 -3.56
N ASN A 163 16.45 12.85 -3.09
CA ASN A 163 17.18 11.58 -3.20
C ASN A 163 16.19 10.39 -3.23
N PRO A 164 16.02 9.70 -4.36
CA PRO A 164 16.57 10.04 -5.69
C PRO A 164 16.14 11.43 -6.14
N ALA A 165 16.97 12.11 -6.93
CA ALA A 165 16.58 13.41 -7.50
C ALA A 165 15.53 13.18 -8.59
N ALA A 166 14.30 13.57 -8.30
CA ALA A 166 13.14 13.34 -9.12
C ALA A 166 12.27 14.60 -9.09
N GLY A 167 11.68 14.94 -10.24
CA GLY A 167 10.72 16.04 -10.31
C GLY A 167 9.51 15.77 -9.41
N ALA A 168 8.57 16.70 -9.39
CA ALA A 168 7.30 16.44 -8.74
C ALA A 168 6.57 15.25 -9.39
N GLU A 169 5.80 14.55 -8.55
CA GLU A 169 5.01 13.33 -8.84
C GLU A 169 5.77 12.02 -8.92
N ASP A 170 4.99 10.97 -9.21
CA ASP A 170 5.43 9.60 -9.33
C ASP A 170 6.48 9.49 -10.43
N GLN A 171 7.69 9.08 -10.04
CA GLN A 171 8.68 8.63 -11.00
C GLN A 171 8.53 7.15 -11.18
N THR A 172 7.67 6.82 -12.13
CA THR A 172 7.47 5.49 -12.68
C THR A 172 8.76 5.01 -13.34
N ALA A 173 9.40 5.79 -14.23
CA ALA A 173 10.63 5.37 -14.92
C ALA A 173 11.72 6.46 -15.05
N GLY A 174 12.99 6.03 -15.15
CA GLY A 174 14.07 6.83 -15.74
C GLY A 174 14.62 7.99 -14.90
N GLY A 175 14.32 8.02 -13.60
CA GLY A 175 14.82 9.02 -12.64
C GLY A 175 16.31 8.95 -12.32
N ALA A 176 16.80 9.90 -11.50
CA ALA A 176 18.15 9.81 -10.97
C ALA A 176 18.27 8.59 -10.04
N ALA A 177 19.44 7.95 -10.03
CA ALA A 177 19.66 6.80 -9.15
C ALA A 177 19.62 7.23 -7.66
N TYR A 178 19.01 6.38 -6.83
CA TYR A 178 19.02 6.56 -5.38
C TYR A 178 20.45 6.43 -4.81
N ASP A 179 20.90 7.44 -4.07
CA ASP A 179 22.16 7.39 -3.32
C ASP A 179 21.94 6.65 -2.00
N THR A 180 22.32 5.37 -1.99
CA THR A 180 22.25 4.49 -0.80
C THR A 180 23.12 4.92 0.38
N THR A 181 23.98 5.92 0.21
CA THR A 181 24.81 6.47 1.30
C THR A 181 24.13 7.62 2.05
N ALA A 182 22.97 8.08 1.55
CA ALA A 182 22.15 9.11 2.16
C ALA A 182 20.70 8.62 2.34
N PRO A 183 19.95 9.20 3.29
CA PRO A 183 18.52 8.93 3.42
C PRO A 183 17.78 9.32 2.14
N ALA A 184 16.67 8.63 1.85
CA ALA A 184 15.73 9.13 0.86
C ALA A 184 15.06 10.40 1.39
N SER A 185 14.78 11.36 0.51
CA SER A 185 14.26 12.65 0.96
C SER A 185 13.39 13.35 -0.06
N ILE A 186 12.36 14.01 0.46
CA ILE A 186 11.40 14.84 -0.28
C ILE A 186 11.27 16.19 0.44
N SER A 187 11.21 17.26 -0.34
CA SER A 187 11.07 18.62 0.15
C SER A 187 9.73 19.21 -0.29
N PHE A 188 9.15 20.04 0.57
CA PHE A 188 7.93 20.81 0.29
C PHE A 188 8.21 22.31 0.38
N ALA A 189 7.99 23.04 -0.71
CA ALA A 189 8.04 24.49 -0.73
C ALA A 189 6.87 25.08 0.09
N SER A 190 7.12 26.20 0.77
CA SER A 190 6.05 26.92 1.47
C SER A 190 5.03 27.47 0.47
N PRO A 191 3.72 27.25 0.66
CA PRO A 191 2.69 27.86 -0.18
C PRO A 191 2.76 29.39 -0.18
N GLN A 192 3.21 29.99 0.92
CA GLN A 192 3.38 31.45 1.03
C GLN A 192 4.53 31.99 0.16
N SER A 193 5.44 31.13 -0.30
CA SER A 193 6.54 31.55 -1.18
C SER A 193 6.15 31.66 -2.65
N GLN A 194 4.94 31.23 -3.00
CA GLN A 194 4.41 31.19 -4.37
C GLN A 194 3.27 32.21 -4.62
N ASP A 195 3.08 33.21 -3.75
CA ASP A 195 2.01 34.22 -3.84
C ASP A 195 0.60 33.64 -4.10
N GLN A 196 0.32 32.41 -3.63
CA GLN A 196 -0.95 31.75 -3.91
C GLN A 196 -2.12 32.44 -3.21
N THR A 197 -3.16 32.76 -3.99
CA THR A 197 -4.39 33.41 -3.50
C THR A 197 -5.49 32.41 -3.13
N GLU A 198 -5.35 31.15 -3.54
CA GLU A 198 -6.26 30.06 -3.26
C GLU A 198 -5.57 29.00 -2.36
N PRO A 199 -6.32 28.18 -1.60
CA PRO A 199 -5.74 27.07 -0.85
C PRO A 199 -4.98 26.10 -1.76
N SER A 200 -3.78 25.69 -1.34
CA SER A 200 -3.00 24.69 -2.07
C SER A 200 -3.76 23.36 -2.17
N VAL A 201 -3.91 22.86 -3.39
CA VAL A 201 -4.49 21.54 -3.69
C VAL A 201 -3.53 20.38 -3.46
N VAL A 202 -2.24 20.69 -3.25
CA VAL A 202 -1.17 19.74 -2.90
C VAL A 202 -1.01 19.68 -1.38
N GLY A 203 -1.39 20.73 -0.65
CA GLY A 203 -1.20 20.83 0.80
C GLY A 203 0.20 21.30 1.22
N TYR A 204 0.44 21.29 2.54
CA TYR A 204 1.74 21.59 3.16
C TYR A 204 1.89 20.76 4.46
N PRO A 205 2.13 19.45 4.32
CA PRO A 205 1.97 18.49 5.42
C PRO A 205 2.98 18.72 6.54
N ASP A 206 2.63 18.34 7.77
CA ASP A 206 3.56 18.25 8.91
C ASP A 206 4.10 16.82 9.09
N THR A 207 3.40 15.83 8.55
CA THR A 207 3.72 14.41 8.68
C THR A 207 3.50 13.73 7.33
N LEU A 208 4.40 12.82 6.95
CA LEU A 208 4.21 11.90 5.82
C LEU A 208 4.15 10.46 6.32
N TRP A 209 3.27 9.67 5.71
CA TRP A 209 3.24 8.21 5.90
C TRP A 209 4.05 7.56 4.79
N VAL A 210 4.99 6.70 5.15
CA VAL A 210 5.97 6.15 4.23
C VAL A 210 5.72 4.67 4.02
N PHE A 211 5.78 4.24 2.77
CA PHE A 211 5.61 2.86 2.36
C PHE A 211 6.76 2.45 1.45
N LEU A 212 7.27 1.25 1.67
CA LEU A 212 8.37 0.68 0.91
C LEU A 212 7.98 -0.72 0.47
N ASP A 213 7.87 -0.93 -0.84
CA ASP A 213 7.37 -2.18 -1.44
C ASP A 213 6.00 -2.59 -0.85
N GLY A 214 5.11 -1.62 -0.68
CA GLY A 214 3.80 -1.80 -0.07
C GLY A 214 3.81 -2.05 1.44
N GLN A 215 4.96 -2.02 2.12
CA GLN A 215 5.04 -2.13 3.58
C GLN A 215 5.18 -0.76 4.24
N GLN A 216 4.31 -0.47 5.22
CA GLN A 216 4.39 0.78 5.96
C GLN A 216 5.64 0.84 6.84
N LEU A 217 6.42 1.90 6.68
CA LEU A 217 7.51 2.31 7.56
C LEU A 217 7.01 3.31 8.61
N PRO A 218 7.80 3.63 9.66
CA PRO A 218 7.46 4.72 10.56
C PRO A 218 7.18 6.02 9.79
N SER A 219 6.16 6.77 10.21
CA SER A 219 5.87 8.09 9.67
C SER A 219 7.03 9.05 9.92
N ILE A 220 7.18 10.03 9.04
CA ILE A 220 8.26 11.02 9.09
C ILE A 220 7.67 12.41 9.33
N GLU A 221 8.22 13.10 10.32
CA GLU A 221 7.81 14.45 10.68
C GLU A 221 8.62 15.50 9.92
N ALA A 222 7.99 16.63 9.66
CA ALA A 222 8.61 17.74 8.94
C ALA A 222 9.78 18.34 9.72
N VAL A 223 10.89 18.55 9.03
CA VAL A 223 12.01 19.38 9.50
C VAL A 223 12.02 20.68 8.71
N SER A 224 12.15 21.83 9.39
CA SER A 224 12.26 23.12 8.72
C SER A 224 13.50 23.17 7.82
N ALA A 225 13.32 23.56 6.55
CA ALA A 225 14.38 23.63 5.55
C ALA A 225 14.24 24.92 4.72
N GLY A 226 15.00 25.96 5.08
CA GLY A 226 14.87 27.28 4.45
C GLY A 226 13.48 27.87 4.69
N SER A 227 12.76 28.20 3.62
CA SER A 227 11.35 28.61 3.67
C SER A 227 10.36 27.45 3.66
N GLY A 228 10.81 26.22 3.42
CA GLY A 228 9.97 25.03 3.28
C GLY A 228 10.15 23.98 4.38
N LYS A 229 9.74 22.76 4.07
CA LYS A 229 9.90 21.56 4.91
C LYS A 229 10.68 20.51 4.15
N ARG A 230 11.41 19.68 4.88
CA ARG A 230 12.06 18.47 4.38
C ARG A 230 11.68 17.28 5.24
N PHE A 231 11.55 16.15 4.57
CA PHE A 231 11.29 14.85 5.18
C PHE A 231 12.35 13.86 4.72
N THR A 232 12.78 12.98 5.64
CA THR A 232 13.85 12.01 5.38
C THR A 232 13.50 10.65 5.94
N THR A 233 13.76 9.59 5.19
CA THR A 233 13.57 8.20 5.63
C THR A 233 14.77 7.34 5.25
N GLU A 234 15.12 6.40 6.14
CA GLU A 234 16.21 5.46 5.91
C GLU A 234 15.67 4.24 5.17
N VAL A 235 16.11 4.03 3.93
CA VAL A 235 15.72 2.87 3.10
C VAL A 235 16.83 1.81 3.05
N GLY A 236 18.09 2.27 3.06
CA GLY A 236 19.28 1.43 2.97
C GLY A 236 19.51 0.82 1.58
N ALA A 237 20.60 0.08 1.43
CA ALA A 237 20.90 -0.63 0.19
C ALA A 237 20.00 -1.86 0.02
N SER A 238 19.51 -2.08 -1.19
CA SER A 238 18.85 -3.33 -1.59
C SER A 238 19.73 -4.12 -2.57
N SER A 239 19.45 -5.42 -2.70
CA SER A 239 20.15 -6.31 -3.64
C SER A 239 19.19 -7.02 -4.60
N GLY A 240 17.95 -6.51 -4.72
CA GLY A 240 16.87 -7.07 -5.52
C GLY A 240 16.46 -6.16 -6.68
N ALA A 241 15.32 -6.49 -7.30
CA ALA A 241 14.59 -5.66 -8.28
C ALA A 241 14.35 -4.23 -7.76
N GLY A 242 14.01 -3.32 -8.68
CA GLY A 242 13.65 -1.94 -8.34
C GLY A 242 12.61 -1.88 -7.22
N ARG A 243 12.76 -0.92 -6.30
CA ARG A 243 11.92 -0.82 -5.10
C ARG A 243 11.03 0.40 -5.16
N GLY A 244 9.76 0.25 -4.82
CA GLY A 244 8.81 1.36 -4.76
C GLY A 244 8.84 2.03 -3.40
N LEU A 245 9.28 3.28 -3.32
CA LEU A 245 9.15 4.12 -2.13
C LEU A 245 8.03 5.14 -2.35
N THR A 246 6.95 5.00 -1.60
CA THR A 246 5.80 5.91 -1.65
C THR A 246 5.71 6.71 -0.36
N VAL A 247 5.46 8.01 -0.48
CA VAL A 247 4.98 8.84 0.63
C VAL A 247 3.53 9.24 0.39
N VAL A 248 2.74 9.27 1.46
CA VAL A 248 1.33 9.66 1.43
C VAL A 248 1.12 10.80 2.42
N TRP A 249 0.25 11.76 2.07
CA TRP A 249 -0.13 12.85 2.96
C TRP A 249 -1.55 13.35 2.69
N GLN A 250 -2.11 14.05 3.68
CA GLN A 250 -3.39 14.71 3.57
C GLN A 250 -3.20 16.15 3.07
N THR A 251 -4.04 16.58 2.13
CA THR A 251 -3.92 17.91 1.50
C THR A 251 -4.25 19.08 2.43
N GLY A 252 -4.87 18.82 3.59
CA GLY A 252 -5.12 19.79 4.64
C GLY A 252 -5.89 19.17 5.81
N ALA A 253 -5.88 19.82 6.98
CA ALA A 253 -6.52 19.29 8.19
C ALA A 253 -8.03 19.09 8.06
N ASP A 254 -8.69 19.89 7.21
CA ASP A 254 -10.13 19.81 6.93
C ASP A 254 -10.45 19.12 5.60
N SER A 255 -9.43 18.62 4.87
CA SER A 255 -9.61 17.98 3.56
C SER A 255 -9.75 16.47 3.72
N LEU A 256 -10.65 15.84 2.98
CA LEU A 256 -10.70 14.37 2.90
C LEU A 256 -9.77 13.82 1.80
N GLY A 257 -9.15 14.70 1.00
CA GLY A 257 -8.29 14.31 -0.09
C GLY A 257 -6.88 13.97 0.36
N TRP A 258 -6.41 12.80 -0.06
CA TRP A 258 -5.05 12.33 0.11
C TRP A 258 -4.25 12.50 -1.18
N ARG A 259 -2.92 12.51 -1.04
CA ARG A 259 -1.96 12.52 -2.15
C ARG A 259 -0.89 11.48 -1.86
N SER A 260 -0.37 10.89 -2.92
CA SER A 260 0.82 10.06 -2.90
C SER A 260 1.89 10.64 -3.80
N SER A 261 3.13 10.21 -3.58
CA SER A 261 4.20 10.32 -4.56
C SER A 261 5.17 9.17 -4.34
N THR A 262 5.59 8.55 -5.44
CA THR A 262 6.32 7.30 -5.50
C THR A 262 7.58 7.49 -6.33
N VAL A 263 8.68 6.90 -5.88
CA VAL A 263 9.92 6.81 -6.65
C VAL A 263 10.41 5.38 -6.67
N LEU A 264 10.97 4.99 -7.82
CA LEU A 264 11.75 3.77 -7.94
C LEU A 264 13.17 3.98 -7.36
N LEU A 265 13.62 3.08 -6.48
CA LEU A 265 14.95 3.10 -5.85
C LEU A 265 15.91 2.07 -6.46
#